data_AF-A0A9E2CBB1-F1
#
_entry.id   AF-A0A9E2CBB1-F1
#
_cell.length_a   1.000
_cell.length_b   1.000
_cell.length_c   1.000
_cell.angle_alpha   90.00
_cell.angle_beta   90.00
_cell.angle_gamma   90.00
#
_symmetry.space_group_name_H-M   'P 1'
#
loop_
_entity.id
_entity.type
_entity.pdbx_description
1 polymer ?
#
loop_
_entity_poly.entity_id
_entity_poly.type
_entity_poly.pdbx_seq_one_letter_code
_entity_poly.pdbx_strand_id
1 'polypeptide(L)'
;MIKELESFYFLENRQDVEIFLGFNLFLMEILMDAPCQIVRIFGESVKLYLQLFIDPEEDFEEIFIVIKNSFSPDEAIKRLNKLDDEWFLGIMDKTQGKLNITEGSL
;
A
#
# COMPACT_ATOMS: atom_id res chain seq x y z
N MET A 1 1.34 13.73 -10.43
CA MET A 1 1.50 13.04 -9.14
C MET A 1 0.39 12.03 -8.86
N ILE A 2 -0.81 12.39 -8.41
CA ILE A 2 -1.84 11.34 -8.11
C ILE A 2 -2.28 10.57 -9.36
N LYS A 3 -2.40 11.25 -10.51
CA LYS A 3 -2.67 10.57 -11.79
C LYS A 3 -1.62 9.51 -12.18
N GLU A 4 -0.38 9.66 -11.69
CA GLU A 4 0.65 8.65 -11.92
C GLU A 4 0.41 7.41 -11.04
N LEU A 5 -0.05 7.61 -9.79
CA LEU A 5 -0.44 6.51 -8.91
C LEU A 5 -1.59 5.70 -9.50
N GLU A 6 -2.54 6.32 -10.20
CA GLU A 6 -3.64 5.62 -10.88
C GLU A 6 -3.18 4.65 -11.99
N SER A 7 -1.90 4.73 -12.42
CA SER A 7 -1.31 3.75 -13.33
C SER A 7 -0.92 2.44 -12.63
N PHE A 8 -0.84 2.43 -11.31
CA PHE A 8 -0.42 1.30 -10.49
C PHE A 8 -1.49 0.86 -9.48
N TYR A 9 -2.32 1.79 -9.00
CA TYR A 9 -3.29 1.57 -7.93
C TYR A 9 -4.71 1.91 -8.34
N PHE A 10 -5.65 1.13 -7.82
CA PHE A 10 -7.05 1.52 -7.71
C PHE A 10 -7.22 2.34 -6.43
N LEU A 11 -7.48 3.64 -6.57
CA LEU A 11 -7.67 4.54 -5.42
C LEU A 11 -9.08 4.41 -4.87
N GLU A 12 -9.23 3.87 -3.66
CA GLU A 12 -10.52 3.81 -3.00
C GLU A 12 -10.82 5.14 -2.33
N ASN A 13 -11.98 5.71 -2.65
CA ASN A 13 -12.33 7.07 -2.26
C ASN A 13 -11.24 8.08 -2.64
N ARG A 14 -11.02 8.21 -3.95
CA ARG A 14 -9.97 9.03 -4.56
C ARG A 14 -9.76 10.36 -3.85
N GLN A 15 -10.83 11.13 -3.60
CA GLN A 15 -10.75 12.46 -3.02
C GLN A 15 -10.06 12.48 -1.65
N ASP A 16 -10.40 11.55 -0.77
CA ASP A 16 -9.83 11.49 0.57
C ASP A 16 -8.37 11.04 0.54
N VAL A 17 -8.05 10.07 -0.34
CA VAL A 17 -6.67 9.69 -0.64
C VAL A 17 -5.87 10.89 -1.18
N GLU A 18 -6.46 11.74 -2.04
CA GLU A 18 -5.76 12.92 -2.55
C GLU A 18 -5.43 13.94 -1.46
N ILE A 19 -6.38 14.17 -0.55
CA ILE A 19 -6.21 15.09 0.58
C ILE A 19 -5.12 14.56 1.51
N PHE A 20 -5.20 13.28 1.90
CA PHE A 20 -4.22 12.65 2.79
C PHE A 20 -2.80 12.72 2.23
N LEU A 21 -2.61 12.35 0.96
CA LEU A 21 -1.29 12.40 0.31
C LEU A 21 -0.79 13.84 0.14
N GLY A 22 -1.69 14.81 -0.01
CA GLY A 22 -1.36 16.24 -0.03
C GLY A 22 -0.71 16.72 1.26
N PHE A 23 -1.07 16.16 2.42
CA PHE A 23 -0.43 16.42 3.71
C PHE A 23 0.76 15.50 4.00
N ASN A 24 0.83 14.33 3.36
CA ASN A 24 1.85 13.30 3.57
C ASN A 24 2.73 13.08 2.33
N LEU A 25 3.24 14.17 1.73
CA LEU A 25 4.00 14.11 0.47
C LEU A 25 5.24 13.20 0.52
N PHE A 26 5.79 12.93 1.70
CA PHE A 26 6.91 11.99 1.89
C PHE A 26 6.56 10.54 1.49
N LEU A 27 5.27 10.18 1.47
CA LEU A 27 4.81 8.87 1.01
C LEU A 27 4.86 8.72 -0.51
N MET A 28 4.93 9.80 -1.28
CA MET A 28 4.84 9.74 -2.74
C MET A 28 5.99 8.93 -3.35
N GLU A 29 7.23 9.09 -2.86
CA GLU A 29 8.38 8.32 -3.35
C GLU A 29 8.19 6.82 -3.07
N ILE A 30 7.71 6.50 -1.86
CA ILE A 30 7.46 5.12 -1.42
C ILE A 30 6.37 4.48 -2.27
N LEU A 31 5.25 5.19 -2.48
CA LEU A 31 4.11 4.72 -3.26
C LEU A 31 4.46 4.51 -4.74
N MET A 32 5.43 5.23 -5.28
CA MET A 32 5.90 5.02 -6.65
C MET A 32 6.85 3.81 -6.79
N ASP A 33 7.64 3.48 -5.75
CA ASP A 33 8.53 2.31 -5.73
C ASP A 33 7.80 1.00 -5.39
N ALA A 34 6.83 1.06 -4.48
CA ALA A 34 6.14 -0.12 -3.95
C ALA A 34 5.58 -1.09 -5.02
N PRO A 35 4.97 -0.64 -6.15
CA PRO A 35 4.43 -1.57 -7.15
C PRO A 35 5.50 -2.50 -7.72
N CYS A 36 6.72 -2.00 -7.94
CA CYS A 36 7.82 -2.81 -8.44
C CYS A 36 8.23 -3.90 -7.44
N GLN A 37 8.31 -3.54 -6.16
CA GLN A 37 8.69 -4.46 -5.08
C GLN A 37 7.61 -5.51 -4.84
N ILE A 38 6.34 -5.09 -4.86
CA ILE A 38 5.19 -5.98 -4.71
C ILE A 38 5.13 -6.96 -5.88
N VAL A 39 5.21 -6.48 -7.13
CA VAL A 39 5.18 -7.35 -8.33
C VAL A 39 6.36 -8.33 -8.33
N ARG A 40 7.55 -7.94 -7.84
CA ARG A 40 8.69 -8.85 -7.71
C ARG A 40 8.39 -10.08 -6.85
N ILE A 41 7.54 -9.94 -5.83
CA ILE A 41 7.26 -10.96 -4.82
C ILE A 41 5.92 -11.67 -5.06
N PHE A 42 4.88 -10.93 -5.42
CA PHE A 42 3.53 -11.44 -5.66
C PHE A 42 3.26 -11.80 -7.13
N GLY A 43 4.07 -11.32 -8.06
CA GLY A 43 3.86 -11.49 -9.51
C GLY A 43 2.92 -10.43 -10.10
N GLU A 44 2.83 -10.40 -11.43
CA GLU A 44 2.09 -9.37 -12.18
C GLU A 44 0.56 -9.49 -12.11
N SER A 45 0.03 -10.62 -11.61
CA SER A 45 -1.42 -10.88 -11.60
C SER A 45 -2.17 -10.19 -10.46
N VAL A 46 -1.48 -9.54 -9.54
CA VAL A 46 -2.13 -8.85 -8.41
C VAL A 46 -2.67 -7.49 -8.81
N LYS A 47 -3.69 -7.04 -8.08
CA LYS A 47 -4.20 -5.68 -8.19
C LYS A 47 -3.90 -4.94 -6.90
N LEU A 48 -3.39 -3.72 -7.04
CA LEU A 48 -3.06 -2.90 -5.88
C LEU A 48 -4.17 -1.88 -5.66
N TYR A 49 -4.68 -1.83 -4.44
CA TYR A 49 -5.65 -0.83 -4.02
C TYR A 49 -4.98 0.08 -3.01
N LEU A 50 -5.29 1.37 -3.08
CA LEU A 50 -4.84 2.33 -2.09
C LEU A 50 -6.06 2.78 -1.30
N GLN A 51 -6.10 2.44 -0.02
CA GLN A 51 -7.26 2.63 0.85
C GLN A 51 -6.86 3.51 2.03
N LEU A 52 -7.60 4.59 2.26
CA LEU A 52 -7.43 5.40 3.46
C LEU A 52 -8.28 4.81 4.59
N PHE A 53 -7.64 4.55 5.72
CA PHE A 53 -8.30 4.22 6.97
C PHE A 53 -8.25 5.44 7.89
N ILE A 54 -9.41 5.80 8.43
CA ILE A 54 -9.59 6.91 9.36
C ILE A 54 -10.23 6.32 10.62
N ASP A 55 -9.55 6.44 11.74
CA ASP A 55 -10.16 6.12 13.03
C ASP A 55 -11.10 7.27 13.43
N PRO A 56 -12.40 7.03 13.68
CA PRO A 56 -13.31 8.09 14.11
C PRO A 56 -13.16 8.47 15.59
N GLU A 57 -12.50 7.63 16.40
CA GLU A 57 -12.29 7.84 17.84
C GLU A 57 -10.92 8.49 18.14
N GLU A 58 -9.93 8.27 17.28
CA GLU A 58 -8.59 8.86 17.36
C GLU A 58 -8.33 9.85 16.20
N ASP A 59 -7.50 10.89 16.40
CA ASP A 59 -7.05 11.77 15.30
C ASP A 59 -5.94 11.08 14.49
N PHE A 60 -6.23 9.86 14.03
CA PHE A 60 -5.30 8.96 13.39
C PHE A 60 -5.84 8.51 12.02
N GLU A 61 -5.03 8.80 11.00
CA GLU A 61 -5.25 8.40 9.62
C GLU A 61 -4.04 7.63 9.13
N GLU A 62 -4.29 6.54 8.40
CA GLU A 62 -3.28 5.66 7.81
C GLU A 62 -3.74 5.19 6.43
N ILE A 63 -2.81 5.14 5.48
CA ILE A 63 -3.10 4.62 4.14
C ILE A 63 -2.56 3.19 4.00
N PHE A 64 -3.34 2.32 3.36
CA PHE A 64 -3.00 0.94 3.12
C PHE A 64 -2.82 0.68 1.64
N ILE A 65 -1.73 -0.01 1.29
CA ILE A 65 -1.66 -0.75 0.02
C ILE A 65 -2.29 -2.12 0.28
N VAL A 66 -3.42 -2.39 -0.36
CA VAL A 66 -4.09 -3.69 -0.29
C VAL A 66 -3.79 -4.49 -1.56
N ILE A 67 -3.09 -5.61 -1.39
CA ILE A 67 -2.67 -6.49 -2.47
C ILE A 67 -3.77 -7.53 -2.73
N LYS A 68 -4.62 -7.28 -3.72
CA LYS A 68 -5.66 -8.20 -4.16
C LYS A 68 -5.08 -9.32 -5.01
N ASN A 69 -5.20 -10.55 -4.52
CA ASN A 69 -4.56 -11.72 -5.09
C ASN A 69 -5.46 -12.98 -5.04
N SER A 70 -5.07 -14.04 -5.75
CA SER A 70 -5.80 -15.33 -5.80
C SER A 70 -5.04 -16.47 -5.12
N PHE A 71 -4.04 -16.16 -4.29
CA PHE A 71 -3.31 -17.19 -3.56
C PHE A 71 -4.16 -17.75 -2.42
N SER A 72 -3.77 -18.91 -1.90
CA SER A 72 -4.31 -19.35 -0.61
C SER A 72 -3.85 -18.39 0.49
N PRO A 73 -4.60 -18.26 1.59
CA PRO A 73 -4.22 -17.40 2.71
C PRO A 73 -2.77 -17.65 3.20
N ASP A 74 -2.37 -18.92 3.34
CA ASP A 74 -1.01 -19.28 3.78
C ASP A 74 0.08 -18.78 2.82
N GLU A 75 -0.16 -18.86 1.51
CA GLU A 75 0.80 -18.40 0.50
C GLU A 75 0.82 -16.87 0.40
N ALA A 76 -0.34 -16.21 0.56
CA ALA A 76 -0.43 -14.75 0.61
C ALA A 76 0.34 -14.19 1.81
N ILE A 77 0.14 -14.76 3.01
CA ILE A 77 0.87 -14.39 4.23
C ILE A 77 2.37 -14.62 4.06
N LYS A 78 2.78 -15.78 3.51
CA LYS A 78 4.19 -16.07 3.27
C LYS A 78 4.85 -15.04 2.34
N ARG A 79 4.13 -14.57 1.32
CA ARG A 79 4.62 -13.54 0.39
C ARG A 79 4.63 -12.15 1.02
N LEU A 80 3.64 -11.83 1.84
CA LEU A 80 3.62 -10.57 2.60
C LEU A 80 4.81 -10.49 3.56
N ASN A 81 5.06 -11.54 4.35
CA ASN A 81 6.24 -11.61 5.22
C ASN A 81 7.55 -11.46 4.44
N LYS A 82 7.65 -12.05 3.25
CA LYS A 82 8.81 -11.89 2.37
C LYS A 82 8.97 -10.45 1.87
N LEU A 83 7.87 -9.77 1.54
CA LEU A 83 7.88 -8.36 1.16
C LEU A 83 8.33 -7.47 2.31
N ASP A 84 7.91 -7.80 3.53
CA ASP A 84 8.36 -7.12 4.73
C ASP A 84 9.86 -7.26 4.93
N ASP A 85 10.35 -8.50 4.96
CA ASP A 85 11.76 -8.83 5.19
C ASP A 85 12.68 -8.23 4.11
N GLU A 86 12.27 -8.25 2.84
CA GLU A 86 13.13 -7.81 1.73
C GLU A 86 13.07 -6.30 1.44
N TRP A 87 12.01 -5.59 1.84
CA TRP A 87 11.84 -4.19 1.47
C TRP A 87 11.14 -3.34 2.53
N PHE A 88 9.94 -3.70 2.98
CA PHE A 88 9.11 -2.78 3.76
C PHE A 88 9.72 -2.45 5.12
N LEU A 89 10.33 -3.42 5.83
CA LEU A 89 11.04 -3.16 7.09
C LEU A 89 12.19 -2.16 6.92
N GLY A 90 12.85 -2.15 5.75
CA GLY A 90 13.95 -1.22 5.45
C GLY A 90 13.51 0.23 5.22
N ILE A 91 12.22 0.47 5.03
CA ILE A 91 11.65 1.81 4.79
C ILE A 91 10.61 2.23 5.85
N MET A 92 10.37 1.41 6.87
CA MET A 92 9.32 1.65 7.88
C MET A 92 9.47 3.02 8.56
N ASP A 93 10.68 3.43 8.93
CA ASP A 93 10.91 4.75 9.53
C ASP A 93 10.51 5.90 8.60
N LYS A 94 10.60 5.70 7.28
CA LYS A 94 10.22 6.69 6.26
C LYS A 94 8.71 6.80 6.09
N THR A 95 7.94 5.77 6.49
CA THR A 95 6.48 5.82 6.44
C THR A 95 5.89 6.68 7.53
N GLN A 96 6.66 6.97 8.60
CA GLN A 96 6.18 7.71 9.78
C GLN A 96 4.90 7.12 10.40
N GLY A 97 4.68 5.81 10.23
CA GLY A 97 3.44 5.15 10.69
C GLY A 97 2.19 5.56 9.91
N LYS A 98 2.33 6.14 8.72
CA LYS A 98 1.23 6.62 7.87
C LYS A 98 0.94 5.73 6.67
N LEU A 99 1.73 4.68 6.47
CA LEU A 99 1.55 3.70 5.42
C LEU A 99 1.77 2.30 5.97
N ASN A 100 0.86 1.40 5.62
CA ASN A 100 0.99 -0.04 5.81
C ASN A 100 0.66 -0.83 4.53
N ILE A 101 1.02 -2.12 4.53
CA ILE A 101 0.75 -3.03 3.42
C ILE A 101 0.03 -4.25 3.97
N THR A 102 -1.02 -4.68 3.28
CA THR A 102 -1.77 -5.88 3.64
C THR A 102 -2.21 -6.64 2.39
N GLU A 103 -2.65 -7.87 2.60
CA GLU A 103 -3.19 -8.74 1.55
C GLU A 103 -4.70 -8.88 1.68
N GLY A 104 -5.37 -9.12 0.57
CA GLY A 104 -6.75 -9.57 0.61
C GLY A 104 -7.14 -10.38 -0.62
N SER A 105 -8.15 -11.22 -0.45
CA SER A 105 -8.70 -12.00 -1.57
C SER A 105 -9.33 -11.09 -2.63
N LEU A 106 -9.12 -11.47 -3.89
CA LEU A 106 -9.80 -10.94 -5.09
C LEU A 106 -11.32 -11.09 -5.04
#